data_AF-A0A534PEA9-F1
#
_entry.id   AF-A0A534PEA9-F1
#
_cell.length_a   1.000
_cell.length_b   1.000
_cell.length_c   1.000
_cell.angle_alpha   90.00
_cell.angle_beta   90.00
_cell.angle_gamma   90.00
#
_symmetry.space_group_name_H-M   'P 1'
#
loop_
_entity.id
_entity.type
_entity.pdbx_description
1 polymer ?
#
loop_
_entity_poly.entity_id
_entity_poly.type
_entity_poly.pdbx_seq_one_letter_code
_entity_poly.pdbx_strand_id
1 'polypeptide(L)'
;MPSIQLTPPSGRYLSFAEREDIALLRGQGLGVRAIARTLGRPPSTISRELRRNAATRGGRLDYRASIAQWKAELQARRPKTAKLASEDRLREYVQDRLAGTIARTDGERVPGPKVRFIGRRHGRRADRRWATSWSPEQISNRLKLDFPEDETMRISHEAIYQALFIQGRGALKRELVACLRTGRALRVPRARTKGRGK
;
A
#
# COMPACT_ATOMS: atom_id res chain seq x y z
N MET A 1 -8.28 -0.71 31.13
CA MET A 1 -9.03 -0.71 29.86
C MET A 1 -8.87 0.66 29.22
N PRO A 2 -8.32 0.81 28.01
CA PRO A 2 -8.22 2.13 27.38
C PRO A 2 -9.63 2.69 27.13
N SER A 3 -9.80 3.99 27.39
CA SER A 3 -11.09 4.70 27.30
C SER A 3 -11.62 4.69 25.87
N ILE A 4 -12.87 4.26 25.68
CA ILE A 4 -13.55 4.24 24.37
C ILE A 4 -13.73 5.70 23.92
N GLN A 5 -13.11 6.09 22.81
CA GLN A 5 -13.32 7.41 22.23
C GLN A 5 -14.64 7.42 21.45
N LEU A 6 -15.60 8.22 21.91
CA LEU A 6 -16.93 8.42 21.30
C LEU A 6 -16.93 9.44 20.14
N THR A 7 -15.78 10.05 19.83
CA THR A 7 -15.68 11.07 18.79
C THR A 7 -16.02 10.47 17.42
N PRO A 8 -16.93 11.08 16.63
CA PRO A 8 -17.28 10.55 15.33
C PRO A 8 -16.04 10.55 14.43
N PRO A 9 -15.60 9.41 13.87
CA PRO A 9 -14.60 9.44 12.83
C PRO A 9 -15.19 10.17 11.62
N SER A 10 -14.34 10.84 10.82
CA SER A 10 -14.76 11.49 9.56
C SER A 10 -15.73 10.58 8.81
N GLY A 11 -16.77 11.13 8.18
CA GLY A 11 -17.91 10.38 7.61
C GLY A 11 -17.57 9.21 6.66
N ARG A 12 -16.30 8.97 6.33
CA ARG A 12 -15.77 7.77 5.69
C ARG A 12 -15.83 6.49 6.55
N TYR A 13 -15.69 6.56 7.87
CA TYR A 13 -15.62 5.39 8.76
C TYR A 13 -16.83 5.32 9.69
N LEU A 14 -17.20 4.10 10.11
CA LEU A 14 -18.22 3.90 11.14
C LEU A 14 -17.66 4.32 12.50
N SER A 15 -18.45 5.05 13.27
CA SER A 15 -18.23 5.35 14.70
C SER A 15 -18.49 4.14 15.58
N PHE A 16 -18.12 4.24 16.85
CA PHE A 16 -18.49 3.23 17.84
C PHE A 16 -20.01 3.14 18.02
N ALA A 17 -20.70 4.27 18.14
CA ALA A 17 -22.16 4.32 18.25
C ALA A 17 -22.86 3.63 17.07
N GLU A 18 -22.43 3.89 15.84
CA GLU A 18 -22.99 3.20 14.66
C GLU A 18 -22.72 1.68 14.69
N ARG A 19 -21.62 1.23 15.30
CA ARG A 19 -21.36 -0.20 15.50
C ARG A 19 -22.28 -0.81 16.56
N GLU A 20 -22.61 -0.06 17.61
CA GLU A 20 -23.60 -0.49 18.61
C GLU A 20 -24.99 -0.62 17.98
N ASP A 21 -25.40 0.38 17.18
CA ASP A 21 -26.66 0.32 16.44
C ASP A 21 -26.72 -0.87 15.48
N ILE A 22 -25.62 -1.14 14.74
CA ILE A 22 -25.53 -2.33 13.88
C ILE A 22 -25.74 -3.61 14.71
N ALA A 23 -25.17 -3.71 15.91
CA ALA A 23 -25.30 -4.88 16.77
C ALA A 23 -26.74 -5.06 17.26
N LEU A 24 -27.38 -3.98 17.75
CA LEU A 24 -28.76 -3.99 18.22
C LEU A 24 -29.74 -4.36 17.09
N LEU A 25 -29.67 -3.66 15.96
CA LEU A 25 -30.55 -3.90 14.82
C LEU A 25 -30.35 -5.31 14.25
N ARG A 26 -29.13 -5.85 14.29
CA ARG A 26 -28.90 -7.23 13.86
C ARG A 26 -29.45 -8.25 14.87
N GLY A 27 -29.38 -7.96 16.17
CA GLY A 27 -30.02 -8.74 17.23
C GLY A 27 -31.55 -8.80 17.08
N GLN A 28 -32.15 -7.73 16.57
CA GLN A 28 -33.57 -7.68 16.18
C GLN A 28 -33.89 -8.40 14.87
N GLY A 29 -32.89 -9.00 14.20
CA GLY A 29 -33.07 -9.76 12.96
C GLY A 29 -33.03 -8.92 11.67
N LEU A 30 -32.82 -7.59 11.74
CA LEU A 30 -32.82 -6.76 10.54
C LEU A 30 -31.68 -7.11 9.58
N GLY A 31 -32.01 -7.14 8.28
CA GLY A 31 -31.03 -7.36 7.21
C GLY A 31 -30.14 -6.14 6.94
N VAL A 32 -29.01 -6.37 6.27
CA VAL A 32 -27.99 -5.34 5.94
C VAL A 32 -28.58 -4.08 5.30
N ARG A 33 -29.52 -4.22 4.36
CA ARG A 33 -30.14 -3.08 3.66
C ARG A 33 -31.05 -2.25 4.58
N ALA A 34 -31.72 -2.90 5.54
CA ALA A 34 -32.57 -2.21 6.51
C ALA A 34 -31.70 -1.40 7.48
N ILE A 35 -30.68 -2.03 8.07
CA ILE A 35 -29.69 -1.37 8.93
C ILE A 35 -29.06 -0.15 8.23
N ALA A 36 -28.68 -0.32 6.96
CA ALA A 36 -28.10 0.75 6.16
C ALA A 36 -29.03 1.96 5.99
N ARG A 37 -30.33 1.73 5.77
CA ARG A 37 -31.33 2.82 5.69
C ARG A 37 -31.48 3.53 7.03
N THR A 38 -31.58 2.77 8.13
CA THR A 38 -31.71 3.33 9.48
C THR A 38 -30.52 4.24 9.83
N LEU A 39 -29.30 3.84 9.45
CA LEU A 39 -28.08 4.59 9.75
C LEU A 39 -27.71 5.64 8.70
N GLY A 40 -28.48 5.79 7.62
CA GLY A 40 -28.10 6.68 6.51
C GLY A 40 -26.77 6.31 5.84
N ARG A 41 -26.40 5.02 5.85
CA ARG A 41 -25.12 4.53 5.32
C ARG A 41 -25.29 3.69 4.06
N PRO A 42 -24.29 3.64 3.16
CA PRO A 42 -24.32 2.71 2.05
C PRO A 42 -24.42 1.25 2.53
N PRO A 43 -25.29 0.39 1.95
CA PRO A 43 -25.40 -1.03 2.33
C PRO A 43 -24.08 -1.79 2.23
N SER A 44 -23.21 -1.37 1.30
CA SER A 44 -21.87 -1.96 1.15
C SER A 44 -20.95 -1.69 2.35
N THR A 45 -21.15 -0.60 3.09
CA THR A 45 -20.42 -0.29 4.32
C THR A 45 -20.79 -1.29 5.42
N ILE A 46 -22.08 -1.48 5.65
CA ILE A 46 -22.61 -2.42 6.65
C ILE A 46 -22.22 -3.87 6.31
N SER A 47 -22.37 -4.28 5.04
CA SER A 47 -21.95 -5.62 4.59
C SER A 47 -20.46 -5.87 4.84
N ARG A 48 -19.60 -4.88 4.53
CA ARG A 48 -18.15 -5.01 4.72
C ARG A 48 -17.76 -5.04 6.20
N GLU A 49 -18.43 -4.26 7.03
CA GLU A 49 -18.23 -4.25 8.49
C GLU A 49 -18.54 -5.63 9.07
N LEU A 50 -19.76 -6.13 8.84
CA LEU A 50 -20.20 -7.43 9.35
C LEU A 50 -19.31 -8.57 8.84
N ARG A 51 -18.95 -8.59 7.54
CA ARG A 51 -18.08 -9.63 6.96
C ARG A 51 -16.70 -9.66 7.60
N ARG A 52 -16.14 -8.51 7.98
CA ARG A 52 -14.78 -8.42 8.54
C ARG A 52 -14.74 -8.67 10.05
N ASN A 53 -15.80 -8.27 10.76
CA ASN A 53 -15.75 -8.14 12.20
C ASN A 53 -16.64 -9.12 12.96
N ALA A 54 -17.68 -9.70 12.33
CA ALA A 54 -18.50 -10.73 12.97
C ALA A 54 -17.72 -12.05 13.11
N ALA A 55 -17.90 -12.75 14.23
CA ALA A 55 -17.32 -14.07 14.44
C ALA A 55 -18.15 -15.12 13.68
N THR A 56 -17.50 -15.91 12.82
CA THR A 56 -18.13 -17.03 12.09
C THR A 56 -17.73 -18.39 12.64
N ARG A 57 -16.80 -18.43 13.61
CA ARG A 57 -16.22 -19.67 14.15
C ARG A 57 -17.19 -20.27 15.19
N GLY A 58 -18.25 -20.93 14.72
CA GLY A 58 -19.25 -21.59 15.56
C GLY A 58 -20.66 -21.70 14.98
N GLY A 59 -20.88 -21.38 13.70
CA GLY A 59 -22.20 -21.50 13.05
C GLY A 59 -23.20 -20.39 13.42
N ARG A 60 -22.94 -19.59 14.46
CA ARG A 60 -23.72 -18.42 14.85
C ARG A 60 -22.96 -17.12 14.55
N LEU A 61 -23.61 -16.19 13.85
CA LEU A 61 -23.09 -14.86 13.51
C LEU A 61 -23.21 -13.93 14.73
N ASP A 62 -22.23 -13.98 15.64
CA ASP A 62 -22.16 -13.05 16.77
C ASP A 62 -21.34 -11.82 16.37
N TYR A 63 -22.03 -10.68 16.27
CA TYR A 63 -21.43 -9.37 16.05
C TYR A 63 -21.43 -8.57 17.34
N ARG A 64 -20.24 -8.24 17.86
CA ARG A 64 -20.05 -7.41 19.06
C ARG A 64 -19.37 -6.09 18.69
N ALA A 65 -20.01 -4.96 19.00
CA ALA A 65 -19.55 -3.63 18.63
C ALA A 65 -18.15 -3.29 19.18
N SER A 66 -17.89 -3.61 20.46
CA SER A 66 -16.58 -3.40 21.11
C SER A 66 -15.44 -4.15 20.43
N ILE A 67 -15.67 -5.42 20.06
CA ILE A 67 -14.67 -6.23 19.33
C ILE A 67 -14.45 -5.65 17.92
N ALA A 68 -15.53 -5.26 17.25
CA ALA A 68 -15.46 -4.67 15.92
C ALA A 68 -14.68 -3.33 15.92
N GLN A 69 -14.90 -2.50 16.93
CA GLN A 69 -14.17 -1.26 17.17
C GLN A 69 -12.69 -1.51 17.42
N TRP A 70 -12.35 -2.39 18.37
CA TRP A 70 -10.97 -2.75 18.68
C TRP A 70 -10.21 -3.28 17.46
N LYS A 71 -10.85 -4.16 16.65
CA LYS A 71 -10.29 -4.65 15.38
C LYS A 71 -10.07 -3.53 14.37
N ALA A 72 -11.01 -2.59 14.25
CA ALA A 72 -10.90 -1.44 13.35
C ALA A 72 -9.73 -0.53 13.75
N GLU A 73 -9.59 -0.22 15.05
CA GLU A 73 -8.48 0.56 15.59
C GLU A 73 -7.12 -0.13 15.37
N LEU A 74 -7.02 -1.44 15.65
CA LEU A 74 -5.83 -2.24 15.36
C LEU A 74 -5.43 -2.18 13.88
N GLN A 75 -6.40 -2.31 12.97
CA GLN A 75 -6.15 -2.23 11.53
C GLN A 75 -5.82 -0.81 11.07
N ALA A 76 -6.31 0.22 11.77
CA ALA A 76 -6.04 1.62 11.49
C ALA A 76 -4.61 2.02 11.88
N ARG A 77 -4.07 1.47 12.99
CA ARG A 77 -2.72 1.77 13.48
C ARG A 77 -1.63 1.61 12.41
N ARG A 78 -1.79 0.65 11.48
CA ARG A 78 -0.88 0.31 10.35
C ARG A 78 0.62 0.69 10.51
N PRO A 79 1.34 0.33 11.59
CA PRO A 79 2.79 0.35 11.53
C PRO A 79 3.23 -0.95 10.88
N LYS A 80 3.45 -0.94 9.57
CA LYS A 80 4.28 -1.94 8.91
C LYS A 80 5.47 -1.18 8.38
N THR A 81 6.59 -1.24 9.11
CA THR A 81 7.87 -0.77 8.60
C THR A 81 8.06 -1.41 7.22
N ALA A 82 8.29 -0.58 6.21
CA ALA A 82 8.49 -1.10 4.86
C ALA A 82 9.79 -1.90 4.83
N LYS A 83 9.85 -3.01 4.07
CA LYS A 83 11.05 -3.87 4.03
C LYS A 83 12.33 -3.10 3.66
N LEU A 84 12.23 -2.12 2.74
CA LEU A 84 13.35 -1.26 2.38
C LEU A 84 13.75 -0.27 3.50
N ALA A 85 12.86 0.01 4.44
CA ALA A 85 13.15 0.87 5.59
C ALA A 85 13.82 0.07 6.73
N SER A 86 13.59 -1.24 6.81
CA SER A 86 14.26 -2.12 7.79
C SER A 86 15.56 -2.74 7.29
N GLU A 87 15.68 -3.02 5.98
CA GLU A 87 16.82 -3.71 5.38
C GLU A 87 17.71 -2.76 4.58
N ASP A 88 18.81 -2.31 5.18
CA ASP A 88 19.71 -1.31 4.61
C ASP A 88 20.44 -1.82 3.36
N ARG A 89 20.95 -3.06 3.41
CA ARG A 89 21.66 -3.69 2.30
C ARG A 89 20.78 -3.84 1.05
N LEU A 90 19.53 -4.26 1.25
CA LEU A 90 18.55 -4.38 0.18
C LEU A 90 18.21 -3.00 -0.40
N ARG A 91 18.07 -1.99 0.46
CA ARG A 91 17.80 -0.60 0.05
C ARG A 91 18.93 -0.05 -0.81
N GLU A 92 20.18 -0.21 -0.41
CA GLU A 92 21.35 0.24 -1.17
C GLU A 92 21.42 -0.42 -2.55
N TYR A 93 21.27 -1.73 -2.62
CA TYR A 93 21.27 -2.46 -3.89
C TYR A 93 20.19 -1.92 -4.85
N VAL A 94 18.97 -1.71 -4.35
CA VAL A 94 17.86 -1.17 -5.15
C VAL A 94 18.18 0.26 -5.61
N GLN A 95 18.75 1.09 -4.75
CA GLN A 95 19.14 2.45 -5.11
C GLN A 95 20.21 2.49 -6.20
N ASP A 96 21.24 1.66 -6.09
CA ASP A 96 22.35 1.62 -7.05
C ASP A 96 21.88 1.17 -8.45
N ARG A 97 21.06 0.13 -8.50
CA ARG A 97 20.51 -0.39 -9.76
C ARG A 97 19.52 0.58 -10.41
N LEU A 98 18.73 1.29 -9.60
CA LEU A 98 17.84 2.35 -10.10
C LEU A 98 18.62 3.57 -10.58
N ALA A 99 19.63 4.01 -9.83
CA ALA A 99 20.47 5.15 -10.18
C ALA A 99 21.25 4.92 -11.48
N GLY A 100 21.49 3.65 -11.84
CA GLY A 100 22.24 3.29 -13.03
C GLY A 100 23.69 3.72 -12.91
N THR A 101 24.29 3.59 -11.71
CA THR A 101 25.71 3.87 -11.49
C THR A 101 26.52 3.18 -12.57
N ILE A 102 27.16 3.99 -13.43
CA ILE A 102 27.93 3.51 -14.57
C ILE A 102 29.31 3.19 -14.03
N ALA A 103 29.72 1.92 -14.09
CA ALA A 103 31.14 1.61 -13.97
C ALA A 103 31.79 2.00 -15.30
N ARG A 104 32.74 2.93 -15.28
CA ARG A 104 33.64 3.14 -16.41
C ARG A 104 34.46 1.86 -16.64
N THR A 105 35.11 1.76 -17.79
CA THR A 105 35.92 0.60 -18.18
C THR A 105 37.08 0.29 -17.23
N ASP A 106 37.45 1.28 -16.40
CA ASP A 106 38.46 1.23 -15.33
C ASP A 106 37.89 0.79 -13.96
N GLY A 107 36.58 0.49 -13.86
CA GLY A 107 35.91 0.16 -12.61
C GLY A 107 35.51 1.38 -11.76
N GLU A 108 35.80 2.60 -12.20
CA GLU A 108 35.42 3.83 -11.51
C GLU A 108 33.89 4.01 -11.54
N ARG A 109 33.28 4.16 -10.36
CA ARG A 109 31.84 4.37 -10.23
C ARG A 109 31.50 5.82 -10.56
N VAL A 110 30.98 6.07 -11.75
CA VAL A 110 30.46 7.39 -12.12
C VAL A 110 29.02 7.50 -11.63
N PRO A 111 28.69 8.50 -10.80
CA PRO A 111 27.31 8.72 -10.37
C PRO A 111 26.42 8.97 -11.59
N GLY A 112 25.22 8.37 -11.59
CA GLY A 112 24.19 8.66 -12.57
C GLY A 112 23.88 10.18 -12.62
N PRO A 113 23.26 10.68 -13.69
CA PRO A 113 23.06 12.12 -13.86
C PRO A 113 22.28 12.72 -12.69
N LYS A 114 22.65 13.94 -12.30
CA LYS A 114 21.92 14.73 -11.33
C LYS A 114 20.57 15.14 -11.94
N VAL A 115 19.53 14.36 -11.68
CA VAL A 115 18.17 14.67 -12.15
C VAL A 115 17.42 15.45 -11.08
N ARG A 116 17.16 16.74 -11.34
CA ARG A 116 16.30 17.57 -10.51
C ARG A 116 14.85 17.13 -10.68
N PHE A 117 14.10 16.99 -9.58
CA PHE A 117 12.66 16.80 -9.63
C PHE A 117 11.97 18.12 -10.02
N ILE A 118 11.33 18.19 -11.20
CA ILE A 118 10.71 19.42 -11.76
C ILE A 118 9.16 19.39 -11.62
N GLY A 119 8.61 18.54 -10.74
CA GLY A 119 7.17 18.51 -10.46
C GLY A 119 6.33 17.67 -11.45
N ARG A 120 5.03 17.95 -11.53
CA ARG A 120 3.99 17.09 -12.15
C ARG A 120 3.83 17.22 -13.68
N ARG A 121 4.86 17.63 -14.45
CA ARG A 121 4.71 17.74 -15.92
C ARG A 121 5.02 16.42 -16.62
N HIS A 122 4.02 15.90 -17.31
CA HIS A 122 4.17 14.90 -18.37
C HIS A 122 4.90 15.54 -19.55
N GLY A 123 6.25 15.51 -19.53
CA GLY A 123 7.02 15.73 -20.75
C GLY A 123 6.82 14.58 -21.75
N ARG A 124 7.09 14.82 -23.04
CA ARG A 124 7.15 13.75 -24.06
C ARG A 124 8.13 12.66 -23.59
N ARG A 125 7.79 11.39 -23.84
CA ARG A 125 8.72 10.26 -23.63
C ARG A 125 10.00 10.56 -24.40
N ALA A 126 11.07 10.87 -23.68
CA ALA A 126 12.41 10.92 -24.25
C ALA A 126 13.12 9.63 -23.80
N ASP A 127 13.77 8.95 -24.73
CA ASP A 127 14.69 7.87 -24.37
C ASP A 127 15.80 8.50 -23.51
N ARG A 128 15.81 8.16 -22.23
CA ARG A 128 16.85 8.61 -21.32
C ARG A 128 18.05 7.68 -21.51
N ARG A 129 19.22 8.27 -21.78
CA ARG A 129 20.50 7.67 -22.20
C ARG A 129 21.17 6.74 -21.16
N TRP A 130 20.44 5.93 -20.42
CA TRP A 130 21.03 5.13 -19.34
C TRP A 130 21.10 3.66 -19.74
N ALA A 131 22.24 3.31 -20.35
CA ALA A 131 22.52 1.97 -20.84
C ALA A 131 22.54 0.88 -19.73
N THR A 132 22.52 1.27 -18.45
CA THR A 132 22.65 0.37 -17.29
C THR A 132 21.66 0.64 -16.14
N SER A 133 20.61 1.45 -16.32
CA SER A 133 19.55 1.58 -15.30
C SER A 133 18.54 0.44 -15.38
N TRP A 134 18.27 -0.20 -14.26
CA TRP A 134 17.38 -1.37 -14.22
C TRP A 134 15.97 -0.94 -13.84
N SER A 135 14.97 -1.55 -14.46
CA SER A 135 13.59 -1.41 -14.01
C SER A 135 13.37 -2.10 -12.66
N PRO A 136 12.38 -1.68 -11.86
CA PRO A 136 12.00 -2.39 -10.62
C PRO A 136 11.74 -3.89 -10.82
N GLU A 137 11.27 -4.29 -12.00
CA GLU A 137 11.04 -5.70 -12.36
C GLU A 137 12.35 -6.45 -12.62
N GLN A 138 13.28 -5.84 -13.37
CA GLN A 138 14.61 -6.40 -13.57
C GLN A 138 15.35 -6.56 -12.23
N ILE A 139 15.27 -5.57 -11.33
CA ILE A 139 15.89 -5.62 -10.00
C ILE A 139 15.31 -6.77 -9.18
N SER A 140 13.98 -6.88 -9.12
CA SER A 140 13.29 -7.94 -8.35
C SER A 140 13.66 -9.34 -8.83
N ASN A 141 13.79 -9.55 -10.14
CA ASN A 141 14.23 -10.82 -10.71
C ASN A 141 15.71 -11.07 -10.46
N ARG A 142 16.56 -10.03 -10.55
CA ARG A 142 18.01 -10.17 -10.36
C ARG A 142 18.41 -10.53 -8.94
N LEU A 143 17.72 -9.98 -7.95
CA LEU A 143 17.98 -10.26 -6.53
C LEU A 143 17.91 -11.76 -6.21
N LYS A 144 17.07 -12.53 -6.91
CA LYS A 144 16.99 -13.99 -6.76
C LYS A 144 18.23 -14.72 -7.28
N LEU A 145 18.88 -14.15 -8.29
CA LEU A 145 20.07 -14.72 -8.93
C LEU A 145 21.35 -14.31 -8.20
N ASP A 146 21.47 -13.02 -7.84
CA ASP A 146 22.65 -12.48 -7.16
C ASP A 146 22.74 -12.98 -5.70
N PHE A 147 21.60 -13.29 -5.09
CA PHE A 147 21.53 -13.71 -3.68
C PHE A 147 20.60 -14.92 -3.53
N PRO A 148 20.94 -16.11 -4.05
CA PRO A 148 20.06 -17.28 -4.06
C PRO A 148 19.66 -17.76 -2.66
N GLU A 149 20.60 -17.71 -1.71
CA GLU A 149 20.41 -18.21 -0.34
C GLU A 149 19.93 -17.15 0.67
N ASP A 150 19.86 -15.88 0.26
CA ASP A 150 19.50 -14.77 1.18
C ASP A 150 18.05 -14.30 0.93
N GLU A 151 17.14 -14.74 1.81
CA GLU A 151 15.73 -14.35 1.75
C GLU A 151 15.48 -12.88 2.13
N THR A 152 16.39 -12.27 2.89
CA THR A 152 16.29 -10.83 3.24
C THR A 152 16.35 -9.98 1.98
N MET A 153 17.08 -10.44 0.95
CA MET A 153 17.23 -9.79 -0.35
C MET A 153 16.01 -9.97 -1.28
N ARG A 154 14.91 -10.58 -0.82
CA ARG A 154 13.68 -10.76 -1.61
C ARG A 154 12.75 -9.56 -1.51
N ILE A 155 12.42 -8.94 -2.64
CA ILE A 155 11.40 -7.89 -2.72
C ILE A 155 10.65 -7.95 -4.05
N SER A 156 9.35 -7.67 -4.04
CA SER A 156 8.58 -7.54 -5.28
C SER A 156 8.82 -6.20 -5.96
N HIS A 157 8.79 -6.19 -7.29
CA HIS A 157 8.86 -4.94 -8.07
C HIS A 157 7.74 -3.96 -7.70
N GLU A 158 6.58 -4.48 -7.29
CA GLU A 158 5.47 -3.69 -6.77
C GLU A 158 5.83 -2.95 -5.48
N ALA A 159 6.55 -3.60 -4.54
CA ALA A 159 7.02 -2.95 -3.33
C ALA A 159 8.07 -1.87 -3.62
N ILE A 160 8.95 -2.09 -4.60
CA ILE A 160 9.89 -1.07 -5.10
C ILE A 160 9.11 0.13 -5.68
N TYR A 161 8.08 -0.11 -6.51
CA TYR A 161 7.23 0.98 -7.01
C TYR A 161 6.51 1.74 -5.89
N GLN A 162 5.99 1.04 -4.88
CA GLN A 162 5.31 1.69 -3.74
C GLN A 162 6.29 2.58 -2.96
N ALA A 163 7.53 2.15 -2.77
CA ALA A 163 8.57 2.92 -2.11
C ALA A 163 8.99 4.16 -2.90
N LEU A 164 8.97 4.10 -4.24
CA LEU A 164 9.28 5.26 -5.10
C LEU A 164 8.16 6.32 -5.12
N PHE A 165 6.89 5.90 -5.05
CA PHE A 165 5.75 6.79 -5.30
C PHE A 165 4.97 7.23 -4.06
N ILE A 166 5.14 6.59 -2.90
CA ILE A 166 4.35 6.89 -1.70
C ILE A 166 5.22 7.57 -0.65
N GLN A 167 5.02 8.88 -0.55
CA GLN A 167 5.56 9.77 0.46
C GLN A 167 5.04 9.34 1.85
N GLY A 168 5.79 8.47 2.55
CA GLY A 168 5.40 7.86 3.82
C GLY A 168 5.76 6.38 3.99
N ARG A 169 6.10 5.66 2.91
CA ARG A 169 6.74 4.32 2.98
C ARG A 169 8.27 4.40 2.88
N GLY A 170 8.80 5.59 3.15
CA GLY A 170 10.12 6.07 2.77
C GLY A 170 11.26 5.10 3.07
N ALA A 171 12.03 4.85 2.03
CA ALA A 171 13.34 4.19 2.06
C ALA A 171 14.14 4.61 0.83
N LEU A 172 13.49 4.78 -0.33
CA LEU A 172 14.16 5.20 -1.56
C LEU A 172 14.06 6.72 -1.77
N LYS A 173 15.13 7.32 -2.31
CA LYS A 173 15.17 8.73 -2.70
C LYS A 173 14.13 8.98 -3.81
N ARG A 174 13.25 9.98 -3.63
CA ARG A 174 12.17 10.32 -4.58
C ARG A 174 12.69 10.68 -5.98
N GLU A 175 13.91 11.19 -6.06
CA GLU A 175 14.61 11.55 -7.30
C GLU A 175 14.85 10.34 -8.22
N LEU A 176 14.91 9.12 -7.67
CA LEU A 176 15.10 7.88 -8.45
C LEU A 176 13.92 7.58 -9.39
N VAL A 177 12.76 8.20 -9.18
CA VAL A 177 11.65 8.16 -10.14
C VAL A 177 12.09 8.70 -11.52
N ALA A 178 13.02 9.65 -11.54
CA ALA A 178 13.59 10.16 -12.78
C ALA A 178 14.39 9.10 -13.53
N CYS A 179 14.97 8.11 -12.84
CA CYS A 179 15.72 7.04 -13.49
C CYS A 179 14.82 5.99 -14.18
N LEU A 180 13.50 6.01 -13.91
CA LEU A 180 12.56 5.11 -14.57
C LEU A 180 12.26 5.55 -16.00
N ARG A 181 12.20 4.57 -16.91
CA ARG A 181 11.91 4.77 -18.35
C ARG A 181 10.62 5.54 -18.66
N THR A 182 9.64 5.50 -17.76
CA THR A 182 8.36 6.20 -17.97
C THR A 182 8.38 7.65 -17.50
N GLY A 183 9.35 8.06 -16.67
CA GLY A 183 9.47 9.42 -16.13
C GLY A 183 8.24 9.92 -15.35
N ARG A 184 7.32 9.03 -14.95
CA ARG A 184 6.04 9.40 -14.33
C ARG A 184 6.26 9.90 -12.91
N ALA A 185 5.64 11.01 -12.54
CA ALA A 185 5.72 11.56 -11.18
C ALA A 185 4.82 10.83 -10.15
N LEU A 186 3.80 10.09 -10.61
CA LEU A 186 2.86 9.34 -9.78
C LEU A 186 2.60 7.96 -10.37
N ARG A 187 2.31 7.00 -9.49
CA ARG A 187 1.88 5.68 -9.90
C ARG A 187 0.47 5.72 -10.46
N VAL A 188 0.27 5.14 -11.64
CA VAL A 188 -1.07 4.86 -12.16
C VAL A 188 -1.56 3.58 -11.49
N PRO A 189 -2.70 3.60 -10.77
CA PRO A 189 -3.29 2.38 -10.24
C PRO A 189 -3.53 1.40 -11.38
N ARG A 190 -3.15 0.13 -11.19
CA ARG A 190 -3.51 -0.93 -12.14
C ARG A 190 -5.04 -0.91 -12.24
N ALA A 191 -5.58 -0.73 -13.44
CA ALA A 191 -7.02 -0.69 -13.65
C ALA A 191 -7.63 -1.90 -12.94
N ARG A 192 -8.58 -1.67 -12.03
CA ARG A 192 -9.34 -2.78 -11.43
C ARG A 192 -9.94 -3.55 -12.59
N THR A 193 -9.75 -4.87 -12.61
CA THR A 193 -10.46 -5.77 -13.51
C THR A 193 -11.92 -5.33 -13.48
N LYS A 194 -12.47 -4.84 -14.60
CA LYS A 194 -13.89 -4.53 -14.70
C LYS A 194 -14.59 -5.82 -14.31
N GLY A 195 -15.29 -5.83 -13.18
CA GLY A 195 -16.11 -6.97 -12.80
C GLY A 195 -16.99 -7.30 -14.00
N ARG A 196 -16.97 -8.56 -14.45
CA ARG A 196 -17.97 -9.06 -15.39
C ARG A 196 -19.32 -8.86 -14.71
N GLY A 197 -20.01 -7.80 -15.10
CA GLY A 197 -21.39 -7.55 -14.71
C GLY A 197 -22.29 -8.28 -15.67
N LYS A 198 -22.83 -9.42 -15.24
CA LYS A 198 -24.23 -9.82 -15.36
C LYS A 198 -24.42 -11.05 -14.48
#